data_AF-A0A8S3I719-F1
#
_entry.id   AF-A0A8S3I719-F1
#
_cell.length_a   1.000
_cell.length_b   1.000
_cell.length_c   1.000
_cell.angle_alpha   90.00
_cell.angle_beta   90.00
_cell.angle_gamma   90.00
#
_symmetry.space_group_name_H-M   'P 1'
#
loop_
_entity.id
_entity.type
_entity.pdbx_description
1 polymer ?
#
loop_
_entity_poly.entity_id
_entity_poly.type
_entity_poly.pdbx_seq_one_letter_code
_entity_poly.pdbx_strand_id
1 'polypeptide(L)'
;VKEVLWRGISLDIGKTFVRNQIVTWWSVNSCSSSVNVIKNFIGKEKNSTLFLIEAVNGKKVSGYTEFENEEEIVLPMGSQFRVKSDPLEQSNGSYLVHLIELDDDENEPSATATDNMLPTGTASHENSSCK
;
A
#
# COMPACT_ATOMS: atom_id res chain seq x y z
N VAL A 1 12.88 3.41 -10.60
CA VAL A 1 13.36 2.46 -9.58
C VAL A 1 12.21 1.54 -9.25
N LYS A 2 12.49 0.24 -9.15
CA LYS A 2 11.52 -0.74 -8.64
C LYS A 2 11.88 -0.94 -7.16
N GLU A 3 11.05 -0.44 -6.25
CA GLU A 3 11.39 -0.33 -4.82
C GLU A 3 10.14 -0.22 -3.95
N VAL A 4 10.27 -0.57 -2.68
CA VAL A 4 9.23 -0.34 -1.67
C VAL A 4 9.30 1.10 -1.19
N LEU A 5 8.20 1.83 -1.34
CA LEU A 5 8.07 3.23 -0.95
C LEU A 5 7.07 3.39 0.19
N TRP A 6 7.28 4.46 0.95
CA TRP A 6 6.43 4.86 2.05
C TRP A 6 5.89 6.27 1.83
N ARG A 7 4.61 6.45 2.15
CA ARG A 7 3.95 7.77 2.10
C ARG A 7 3.02 7.93 3.29
N GLY A 8 3.23 8.98 4.06
CA GLY A 8 2.34 9.37 5.16
C GLY A 8 1.42 10.51 4.77
N ILE A 9 0.15 10.44 5.19
CA ILE A 9 -0.78 11.56 5.14
C ILE A 9 -1.48 11.71 6.49
N SER A 10 -1.61 12.95 6.97
CA SER A 10 -2.28 13.29 8.23
C SER A 10 -3.81 13.33 8.08
N LEU A 11 -4.38 12.36 7.36
CA LEU A 11 -5.82 12.20 7.15
C LEU A 11 -6.20 10.72 7.27
N ASP A 12 -7.34 10.44 7.89
CA ASP A 12 -7.95 9.11 7.98
C ASP A 12 -8.80 8.84 6.73
N ILE A 13 -8.12 8.43 5.66
CA ILE A 13 -8.77 7.94 4.44
C ILE A 13 -8.54 6.44 4.23
N GLY A 14 -7.70 5.80 5.04
CA GLY A 14 -7.35 4.39 4.84
C GLY A 14 -8.55 3.45 4.83
N LYS A 15 -9.58 3.74 5.62
CA LYS A 15 -10.84 2.96 5.64
C LYS A 15 -11.61 2.92 4.32
N THR A 16 -11.34 3.84 3.38
CA THR A 16 -12.04 3.86 2.08
C THR A 16 -11.41 2.89 1.08
N PHE A 17 -10.25 2.31 1.40
CA PHE A 17 -9.57 1.35 0.56
C PHE A 17 -10.07 -0.05 0.87
N VAL A 18 -10.33 -0.83 -0.18
CA VAL A 18 -10.75 -2.23 -0.07
C VAL A 18 -9.85 -3.11 -0.90
N ARG A 19 -9.63 -4.36 -0.48
CA ARG A 19 -8.80 -5.32 -1.22
C ARG A 19 -9.21 -5.40 -2.70
N ASN A 20 -8.22 -5.50 -3.58
CA ASN A 20 -8.33 -5.55 -5.04
C ASN A 20 -8.89 -4.28 -5.72
N GLN A 21 -9.23 -3.24 -4.96
CA GLN A 21 -9.58 -1.95 -5.55
C GLN A 21 -8.41 -1.42 -6.37
N ILE A 22 -8.73 -0.90 -7.56
CA ILE A 22 -7.78 -0.13 -8.36
C ILE A 22 -7.99 1.35 -8.07
N VAL A 23 -6.90 2.04 -7.77
CA VAL A 23 -6.88 3.49 -7.53
C VAL A 23 -5.89 4.14 -8.49
N THR A 24 -6.30 5.27 -9.07
CA THR A 24 -5.42 6.09 -9.89
C THR A 24 -5.01 7.33 -9.10
N TRP A 25 -3.71 7.57 -8.96
CA TRP A 25 -3.20 8.78 -8.35
C TRP A 25 -2.85 9.81 -9.41
N TRP A 26 -3.73 10.80 -9.59
CA TRP A 26 -3.57 11.84 -10.62
C TRP A 26 -2.49 12.88 -10.28
N SER A 27 -2.24 13.12 -8.99
CA SER A 27 -1.25 14.09 -8.53
C SER A 27 0.16 13.50 -8.49
N VAL A 28 1.17 14.38 -8.53
CA VAL A 28 2.54 14.02 -8.18
C VAL A 28 2.56 13.63 -6.70
N ASN A 29 3.07 12.44 -6.40
CA ASN A 29 3.17 11.94 -5.03
C ASN A 29 4.63 11.80 -4.63
N SER A 30 5.06 12.62 -3.67
CA SER A 30 6.34 12.44 -3.00
C SER A 30 6.25 11.28 -2.01
N CYS A 31 7.24 10.39 -2.06
CA CYS A 31 7.39 9.22 -1.22
C CYS A 31 8.85 9.12 -0.76
N SER A 32 9.12 8.27 0.22
CA SER A 32 10.48 7.94 0.65
C SER A 32 10.71 6.44 0.60
N SER A 33 11.89 5.99 0.21
CA SER A 33 12.33 4.61 0.44
C SER A 33 12.65 4.33 1.92
N SER A 34 12.69 5.37 2.75
CA SER A 34 13.14 5.31 4.14
C SER A 34 11.98 5.27 5.13
N VAL A 35 11.85 4.16 5.86
CA VAL A 35 10.90 4.06 6.99
C VAL A 35 11.21 5.10 8.06
N ASN A 36 12.49 5.43 8.27
CA ASN A 36 12.90 6.40 9.30
C ASN A 36 12.47 7.83 8.97
N VAL A 37 12.56 8.23 7.70
CA VAL A 37 12.07 9.53 7.21
C VAL A 37 10.56 9.62 7.45
N ILE A 38 9.80 8.60 7.05
CA ILE A 38 8.34 8.61 7.22
C ILE A 38 7.90 8.53 8.69
N LYS A 39 8.63 7.80 9.54
CA LYS A 39 8.39 7.82 10.99
C LYS A 39 8.51 9.23 11.55
N ASN A 40 9.49 10.01 11.10
CA ASN A 40 9.64 11.40 11.52
C ASN A 40 8.56 12.31 10.93
N PHE A 41 8.16 12.08 9.68
CA PHE A 41 7.11 12.87 9.01
C PHE A 41 5.73 12.69 9.65
N ILE A 42 5.32 11.45 9.93
CA ILE A 42 4.03 11.15 10.58
C ILE A 42 4.10 11.42 12.09
N GLY A 43 5.26 11.21 12.71
CA GLY A 43 5.46 11.43 14.13
C GLY A 43 4.49 10.60 15.01
N LYS A 44 3.68 11.28 15.82
CA LYS A 44 2.67 10.68 16.72
C LYS A 44 1.24 10.99 16.27
N GLU A 45 1.05 11.35 15.01
CA GLU A 45 -0.27 11.69 14.49
C GLU A 45 -1.25 10.54 14.67
N LYS A 46 -2.48 10.91 15.03
CA LYS A 46 -3.62 9.99 15.15
C LYS A 46 -4.51 10.17 13.95
N ASN A 47 -5.31 9.16 13.63
CA ASN A 47 -6.24 9.22 12.49
C ASN A 47 -5.49 9.60 11.19
N SER A 48 -4.34 8.96 10.96
CA SER A 48 -3.48 9.17 9.78
C SER A 48 -3.54 7.94 8.86
N THR A 49 -3.07 8.08 7.63
CA THR A 49 -2.92 6.94 6.70
C THR A 49 -1.46 6.82 6.28
N LEU A 50 -0.91 5.63 6.47
CA LEU A 50 0.40 5.23 5.97
C LEU A 50 0.21 4.30 4.77
N PHE A 51 0.87 4.61 3.66
CA PHE A 51 0.91 3.76 2.49
C PHE A 51 2.25 3.03 2.43
N LEU A 52 2.18 1.71 2.24
CA LEU A 52 3.26 0.85 1.82
C LEU A 52 3.05 0.55 0.33
N ILE A 53 3.98 0.95 -0.52
CA ILE A 53 3.80 0.91 -1.97
C ILE A 53 4.91 0.06 -2.58
N GLU A 54 4.56 -1.04 -3.23
CA GLU A 54 5.48 -1.77 -4.13
C GLU A 54 5.48 -1.04 -5.48
N ALA A 55 6.43 -0.14 -5.69
CA ALA A 55 6.51 0.71 -6.88
C ALA A 55 7.41 0.07 -7.95
N VAL A 56 7.05 0.29 -9.21
CA VAL A 56 7.84 -0.10 -10.39
C VAL A 56 8.37 1.09 -11.18
N ASN A 57 7.70 2.26 -11.14
CA ASN A 57 8.08 3.44 -11.95
C ASN A 57 8.62 4.63 -11.16
N GLY A 58 9.03 4.46 -9.90
CA GLY A 58 9.53 5.56 -9.06
C GLY A 58 10.74 6.29 -9.65
N LYS A 59 10.86 7.59 -9.43
CA LYS A 59 12.03 8.41 -9.83
C LYS A 59 12.69 9.02 -8.61
N LYS A 60 13.97 8.69 -8.39
CA LYS A 60 14.79 9.35 -7.38
C LYS A 60 15.03 10.79 -7.82
N VAL A 61 14.86 11.73 -6.90
CA VAL A 61 15.06 13.17 -7.15
C VAL A 61 16.20 13.77 -6.32
N SER A 62 17.04 12.92 -5.73
CA SER A 62 18.31 13.31 -5.09
C SER A 62 19.14 14.20 -6.03
N GLY A 63 19.69 15.31 -5.52
CA GLY A 63 20.39 16.32 -6.31
C GLY A 63 19.49 17.39 -6.94
N TYR A 64 18.16 17.23 -6.90
CA TYR A 64 17.17 18.21 -7.35
C TYR A 64 16.22 18.67 -6.24
N THR A 65 16.23 17.99 -5.09
CA THR A 65 15.36 18.28 -3.93
C THR A 65 16.08 19.18 -2.93
N GLU A 66 15.32 20.02 -2.22
CA GLU A 66 15.85 20.83 -1.12
C GLU A 66 16.23 19.95 0.09
N PHE A 67 15.63 18.75 0.20
CA PHE A 67 15.78 17.85 1.34
C PHE A 67 16.48 16.54 0.95
N GLU A 68 17.79 16.59 0.75
CA GLU A 68 18.60 15.46 0.27
C GLU A 68 18.54 14.20 1.17
N ASN A 69 18.24 14.37 2.45
CA ASN A 69 18.20 13.27 3.42
C ASN A 69 16.84 12.55 3.48
N GLU A 70 15.86 12.95 2.67
CA GLU A 70 14.53 12.33 2.66
C GLU A 70 14.46 11.07 1.81
N GLU A 71 15.53 10.76 1.06
CA GLU A 71 15.55 9.66 0.09
C GLU A 71 14.31 9.71 -0.83
N GLU A 72 14.03 10.93 -1.31
CA GLU A 72 12.79 11.26 -1.98
C GLU A 72 12.67 10.53 -3.33
N ILE A 73 11.52 9.90 -3.52
CA ILE A 73 11.12 9.21 -4.74
C ILE A 73 9.74 9.69 -5.15
N VAL A 74 9.66 10.19 -6.38
CA VAL A 74 8.42 10.68 -6.98
C VAL A 74 7.81 9.62 -7.87
N LEU A 75 6.51 9.37 -7.69
CA LEU A 75 5.71 8.53 -8.58
C LEU A 75 5.11 9.37 -9.72
N PRO A 76 5.06 8.86 -10.97
CA PRO A 76 4.43 9.55 -12.08
C PRO A 76 2.96 9.88 -11.82
N MET A 77 2.49 10.98 -12.41
CA MET A 77 1.05 11.28 -12.44
C MET A 77 0.32 10.20 -13.22
N GLY A 78 -0.86 9.80 -12.73
CA GLY A 78 -1.66 8.75 -13.36
C GLY A 78 -1.22 7.33 -12.99
N SER A 79 -0.23 7.16 -12.10
CA SER A 79 0.14 5.84 -11.59
C SER A 79 -1.08 5.11 -11.02
N GLN A 80 -1.26 3.87 -11.44
CA GLN A 80 -2.35 3.02 -10.97
C GLN A 80 -1.85 2.01 -9.96
N PHE A 81 -2.64 1.77 -8.92
CA PHE A 81 -2.29 0.84 -7.86
C PHE A 81 -3.44 -0.09 -7.58
N ARG A 82 -3.10 -1.35 -7.27
CA ARG A 82 -4.03 -2.31 -6.67
C ARG A 82 -3.81 -2.36 -5.17
N VAL A 83 -4.90 -2.29 -4.41
CA VAL A 83 -4.89 -2.57 -2.97
C VAL A 83 -4.64 -4.07 -2.76
N LYS A 84 -3.51 -4.43 -2.18
CA LYS A 84 -3.06 -5.82 -2.04
C LYS A 84 -3.89 -6.61 -1.02
N SER A 85 -4.28 -5.95 0.06
CA SER A 85 -5.02 -6.52 1.18
C SER A 85 -5.90 -5.45 1.82
N ASP A 86 -6.89 -5.88 2.60
CA ASP A 86 -7.70 -4.93 3.38
C ASP A 86 -6.79 -4.09 4.30
N PRO A 87 -7.09 -2.80 4.49
CA PRO A 87 -6.30 -1.91 5.33
C PRO A 87 -6.20 -2.41 6.78
N LEU A 88 -5.03 -2.27 7.38
CA LEU A 88 -4.81 -2.57 8.79
C LEU A 88 -5.13 -1.32 9.62
N GLU A 89 -6.20 -1.37 10.40
CA GLU A 89 -6.49 -0.38 11.44
C GLU A 89 -5.55 -0.55 12.63
N GLN A 90 -4.99 0.56 13.10
CA GLN A 90 -4.12 0.62 14.26
C GLN A 90 -4.89 1.14 15.48
N SER A 91 -4.40 0.82 16.69
CA SER A 91 -5.04 1.20 17.95
C SER A 91 -5.17 2.72 18.17
N ASN A 92 -4.47 3.54 17.39
CA ASN A 92 -4.53 5.00 17.42
C ASN A 92 -5.48 5.59 16.35
N GLY A 93 -6.29 4.76 15.69
CA GLY A 93 -7.21 5.17 14.62
C GLY A 93 -6.53 5.42 13.27
N SER A 94 -5.23 5.16 13.15
CA SER A 94 -4.53 5.27 11.86
C SER A 94 -4.64 3.98 11.05
N TYR A 95 -4.44 4.09 9.74
CA TYR A 95 -4.51 2.95 8.83
C TYR A 95 -3.17 2.72 8.13
N LEU A 96 -2.83 1.45 7.91
CA LEU A 96 -1.79 1.04 6.96
C LEU A 96 -2.46 0.44 5.72
N VAL A 97 -2.17 1.01 4.55
CA VAL A 97 -2.69 0.57 3.24
C VAL A 97 -1.53 0.03 2.41
N HIS A 98 -1.66 -1.21 1.93
CA HIS A 98 -0.66 -1.85 1.07
C HIS A 98 -1.08 -1.79 -0.40
N LEU A 99 -0.29 -1.08 -1.20
CA LEU A 99 -0.49 -0.86 -2.62
C LEU A 99 0.60 -1.58 -3.43
N ILE A 100 0.21 -2.11 -4.58
CA ILE A 100 1.12 -2.56 -5.63
C ILE A 100 0.86 -1.72 -6.87
N GLU A 101 1.89 -1.06 -7.39
CA GLU A 101 1.80 -0.32 -8.65
C GLU A 101 1.58 -1.30 -9.81
N LEU A 102 0.64 -0.96 -10.70
CA LEU A 102 0.43 -1.71 -11.93
C LEU A 102 1.48 -1.31 -12.96
N ASP A 103 2.14 -2.29 -13.55
CA ASP A 103 3.01 -2.09 -14.72
C ASP A 103 2.13 -2.18 -15.98
N ASP A 104 2.30 -1.26 -16.92
CA ASP A 104 1.53 -1.26 -18.17
C ASP A 104 1.80 -2.52 -19.00
N ASP A 105 2.96 -3.16 -18.80
CA ASP A 105 3.42 -4.36 -19.49
C ASP A 105 2.88 -5.69 -18.90
N GLU A 106 2.24 -5.69 -17.73
CA GLU A 106 1.79 -6.91 -17.01
C GLU A 106 0.25 -7.09 -17.01
N ASN A 107 -0.47 -6.37 -17.87
CA ASN A 107 -1.93 -6.53 -18.00
C ASN A 107 -2.31 -7.75 -18.86
N GLU A 108 -2.17 -8.95 -18.30
CA GLU A 108 -3.10 -10.05 -18.57
C GLU A 108 -3.57 -10.65 -17.23
N PRO A 109 -4.85 -10.47 -16.84
CA PRO A 109 -5.39 -11.18 -15.70
C PRO A 109 -5.46 -12.68 -16.04
N SER A 110 -4.52 -13.46 -15.51
CA SER A 110 -4.62 -14.91 -15.42
C SER A 110 -5.80 -15.28 -14.53
N ALA A 111 -7.00 -15.35 -15.12
CA ALA A 111 -8.12 -16.05 -14.54
C ALA A 111 -7.77 -17.54 -14.51
N THR A 112 -7.30 -18.03 -13.35
CA THR A 112 -7.10 -19.46 -13.15
C THR A 112 -7.91 -19.94 -11.96
N ALA A 113 -8.78 -20.91 -12.28
CA ALA A 113 -9.50 -21.82 -11.42
C ALA A 113 -10.64 -21.23 -10.57
N THR A 114 -11.83 -21.18 -11.19
CA THR A 114 -13.04 -21.70 -10.55
C THR A 114 -12.77 -23.12 -10.04
N ASP A 115 -12.59 -23.30 -8.74
CA ASP A 115 -12.71 -24.62 -8.14
C ASP A 115 -14.13 -24.77 -7.58
N ASN A 116 -14.89 -25.65 -8.23
CA ASN A 116 -16.19 -26.12 -7.76
C ASN A 116 -15.98 -26.87 -6.45
N MET A 117 -16.46 -26.34 -5.33
CA MET A 117 -16.57 -27.14 -4.12
C MET A 117 -17.92 -26.93 -3.44
N LEU A 118 -18.83 -27.83 -3.80
CA LEU A 118 -20.02 -28.16 -3.02
C LEU A 118 -19.54 -28.77 -1.69
N PRO A 119 -19.94 -28.30 -0.50
CA PRO A 119 -19.71 -29.06 0.72
C PRO A 119 -20.92 -29.97 0.97
N THR A 120 -20.74 -31.26 0.69
CA THR A 120 -21.42 -32.31 1.43
C THR A 120 -20.84 -32.38 2.84
N GLY A 121 -21.69 -32.66 3.82
CA GLY A 121 -21.45 -32.36 5.22
C GLY A 121 -20.51 -33.28 6.02
N THR A 122 -20.60 -33.02 7.33
CA THR A 122 -20.17 -33.79 8.51
C THR A 122 -18.81 -33.47 9.17
N ALA A 123 -18.95 -32.73 10.28
CA ALA A 123 -18.33 -32.89 11.62
C ALA A 123 -16.84 -33.29 11.76
N SER A 124 -16.10 -32.43 12.49
CA SER A 124 -15.45 -32.70 13.80
C SER A 124 -14.05 -32.06 13.94
N HIS A 125 -13.67 -31.79 15.20
CA HIS A 125 -12.36 -31.36 15.75
C HIS A 125 -12.04 -29.85 15.69
N GLU A 126 -12.07 -29.14 16.82
CA GLU A 126 -11.11 -29.06 17.94
C GLU A 126 -10.06 -27.93 17.79
N ASN A 127 -10.16 -26.99 18.74
CA ASN A 127 -9.22 -26.00 19.28
C ASN A 127 -7.83 -25.79 18.64
N SER A 128 -7.49 -24.52 18.36
CA SER A 128 -6.34 -23.83 18.96
C SER A 128 -6.36 -22.34 18.54
N SER A 129 -6.51 -21.43 19.51
CA SER A 129 -6.38 -19.98 19.30
C SER A 129 -5.04 -19.53 19.88
N CYS A 130 -4.18 -18.95 19.03
CA CYS A 130 -2.95 -18.32 19.44
C CYS A 130 -3.25 -17.10 20.33
N LYS A 131 -2.61 -17.09 21.50
CA LYS A 131 -2.54 -15.94 22.41
C LYS A 131 -1.67 -14.83 21.85
#